data_AF-A0A376X6G7-F1
#
_entry.id   AF-A0A376X6G7-F1
#
_cell.length_a   1.000
_cell.length_b   1.000
_cell.length_c   1.000
_cell.angle_alpha   90.00
_cell.angle_beta   90.00
_cell.angle_gamma   90.00
#
_symmetry.space_group_name_H-M   'P 1'
#
loop_
_entity.id
_entity.type
_entity.pdbx_description
1 polymer ?
#
loop_
_entity_poly.entity_id
_entity_poly.type
_entity_poly.pdbx_seq_one_letter_code
_entity_poly.pdbx_strand_id
1 'polypeptide(L)'
;MELWIFIVAIYLIYILFFKKKKTKSAGSYTSAPVKAPPKEWLANNKKNQSVMQNEDSEDDNLATFTLSGGRNVEYSITATQRQNFSKTTGALARWIFPGEMITVSGIEVTGGHFYLGQRMKPTGHNSGGYYDGNNEASLVDDTLKIYPTPYIYEDSSLGYWPSFSSLSPEARGAYLSWLASDRCDTSCPIGYVFIYLYGLERRALVDSRDNNISDDEFYSLFKEICRLRSVFNENRSFRNYSSQLLEAMSILRPNENLAAALNDDSEFSNSMQFRLILAKTVDTGAPVPADLALTWVTNHAEYSLRTPARRCAKEFAALFKRRYTLKYGEGMVVKPNKARLRLDYTPASPSLRGIRLPVPDLPDPGALKGPVQKLMAIADICTGELDAYSRYLGRKGTSANDTAAILLLPSEIVNESAEKILSTFKHWADDAIRSKGGIVSVADYWSHMNATCPAKINKKEADLMQAFAQKMGYCLAPDPYHHHVKADVDGVLVLFPAGERGRFSPSPEFITAVLDAPIRFGSRLD
;
A
#
# COMPACT_ATOMS: atom_id res chain seq x y z
N MET A 1 55.06 -28.72 -14.49
CA MET A 1 55.40 -27.94 -13.28
C MET A 1 54.29 -26.96 -12.87
N GLU A 2 53.36 -26.57 -13.75
CA GLU A 2 52.35 -25.53 -13.42
C GLU A 2 51.02 -26.05 -12.86
N LEU A 3 50.66 -27.32 -13.11
CA LEU A 3 49.37 -27.88 -12.64
C LEU A 3 49.35 -28.11 -11.11
N TRP A 4 50.50 -28.43 -10.52
CA TRP A 4 50.64 -28.60 -9.07
C TRP A 4 50.55 -27.29 -8.30
N ILE A 5 51.02 -26.18 -8.89
CA ILE A 5 50.93 -24.85 -8.28
C ILE A 5 49.46 -24.41 -8.21
N PHE A 6 48.68 -24.71 -9.26
CA PHE A 6 47.25 -24.42 -9.29
C PHE A 6 46.44 -25.23 -8.26
N ILE A 7 46.78 -26.51 -8.08
CA ILE A 7 46.14 -27.38 -7.07
C ILE A 7 46.49 -26.91 -5.65
N VAL A 8 47.73 -26.50 -5.41
CA VAL A 8 48.16 -25.96 -4.10
C VAL A 8 47.49 -24.61 -3.82
N ALA A 9 47.33 -23.74 -4.82
CA ALA A 9 46.64 -22.46 -4.67
C ALA A 9 45.15 -22.65 -4.34
N ILE A 10 44.46 -23.56 -5.03
CA ILE A 10 43.05 -23.88 -4.75
C ILE A 10 42.89 -24.51 -3.35
N TYR A 11 43.82 -25.37 -2.93
CA TYR A 11 43.82 -25.97 -1.60
C TYR A 11 44.08 -24.95 -0.47
N LEU A 12 44.95 -23.97 -0.70
CA LEU A 12 45.20 -22.87 0.25
C LEU A 12 43.99 -21.93 0.37
N ILE A 13 43.32 -21.61 -0.74
CA ILE A 13 42.08 -20.81 -0.74
C ILE A 13 40.97 -21.57 0.00
N TYR A 14 40.86 -22.89 -0.19
CA TYR A 14 39.89 -23.72 0.54
C TYR A 14 40.15 -23.73 2.06
N ILE A 15 41.40 -23.82 2.50
CA ILE A 15 41.75 -23.77 3.94
C ILE A 15 41.47 -22.40 4.55
N LEU A 16 41.70 -21.31 3.81
CA LEU A 16 41.46 -19.94 4.28
C LEU A 16 39.96 -19.62 4.43
N PHE A 17 39.11 -20.16 3.55
CA PHE A 17 37.67 -19.86 3.57
C PHE A 17 36.79 -20.91 4.29
N PHE A 18 37.22 -22.17 4.41
CA PHE A 18 36.38 -23.26 4.92
C PHE A 18 36.86 -23.93 6.21
N LYS A 19 37.89 -23.41 6.90
CA LYS A 19 38.19 -23.85 8.27
C LYS A 19 37.13 -23.37 9.26
N LYS A 20 36.08 -24.18 9.43
CA LYS A 20 35.16 -24.15 10.58
C LYS A 20 35.95 -24.11 11.89
N LYS A 21 35.76 -23.05 12.68
CA LYS A 21 36.17 -23.02 14.09
C LYS A 21 35.47 -24.17 14.82
N LYS A 22 36.26 -25.15 15.28
CA LYS A 22 35.80 -26.19 16.20
C LYS A 22 35.46 -25.55 17.56
N THR A 23 34.26 -25.85 18.02
CA THR A 23 33.79 -25.75 19.41
C THR A 23 34.79 -26.38 20.38
N LYS A 24 35.17 -25.65 21.44
CA LYS A 24 35.81 -26.21 22.63
C LYS A 24 34.74 -26.51 23.67
N SER A 25 34.73 -27.76 24.14
CA SER A 25 33.94 -28.24 25.27
C SER A 25 34.83 -28.32 26.53
N ALA A 26 34.27 -27.77 27.61
CA ALA A 26 34.40 -28.10 29.04
C ALA A 26 35.77 -28.32 29.71
N GLY A 27 36.04 -27.49 30.72
CA GLY A 27 36.84 -27.81 31.90
C GLY A 27 36.08 -27.34 33.15
N SER A 28 35.83 -28.26 34.08
CA SER A 28 35.02 -28.11 35.30
C SER A 28 35.80 -27.44 36.44
N TYR A 29 35.16 -26.62 37.30
CA TYR A 29 35.39 -26.60 38.75
C TYR A 29 34.15 -26.12 39.53
N THR A 30 33.55 -27.06 40.27
CA THR A 30 32.97 -27.06 41.63
C THR A 30 32.29 -25.82 42.27
N SER A 31 31.17 -26.14 42.93
CA SER A 31 30.19 -25.32 43.67
C SER A 31 30.56 -24.93 45.11
N ALA A 32 30.08 -23.76 45.56
CA ALA A 32 29.47 -23.57 46.89
C ALA A 32 28.62 -22.26 46.93
N PRO A 33 27.66 -22.10 47.85
CA PRO A 33 26.37 -21.44 47.59
C PRO A 33 26.25 -20.02 48.17
N VAL A 34 25.11 -19.34 47.92
CA VAL A 34 24.23 -18.68 48.93
C VAL A 34 23.47 -17.43 48.40
N LYS A 35 22.16 -17.41 48.74
CA LYS A 35 21.18 -16.30 48.91
C LYS A 35 20.48 -15.64 47.69
N ALA A 36 19.17 -15.82 47.67
CA ALA A 36 18.17 -14.84 47.18
C ALA A 36 17.65 -14.00 48.39
N PRO A 37 16.81 -12.96 48.21
CA PRO A 37 16.63 -11.93 47.16
C PRO A 37 16.83 -10.50 47.77
N PRO A 38 16.44 -9.35 47.16
CA PRO A 38 15.02 -8.93 47.11
C PRO A 38 14.56 -8.22 45.81
N LYS A 39 13.24 -8.15 45.71
CA LYS A 39 12.42 -7.41 44.73
C LYS A 39 12.63 -5.90 44.90
N GLU A 40 12.95 -5.23 43.79
CA GLU A 40 12.53 -3.87 43.40
C GLU A 40 13.53 -3.37 42.35
N TRP A 41 13.05 -3.03 41.15
CA TRP A 41 13.87 -2.28 40.22
C TRP A 41 13.05 -1.15 39.60
N LEU A 42 13.34 0.04 40.13
CA LEU A 42 13.01 1.34 39.57
C LEU A 42 13.57 1.45 38.14
N ALA A 43 12.70 1.77 37.19
CA ALA A 43 13.08 2.06 35.82
C ALA A 43 13.90 3.35 35.77
N ASN A 44 15.19 3.22 35.45
CA ASN A 44 16.04 4.37 35.12
C ASN A 44 16.33 4.35 33.62
N ASN A 45 15.74 5.30 32.91
CA ASN A 45 15.93 5.55 31.49
C ASN A 45 17.37 6.02 31.22
N LYS A 46 18.11 5.27 30.42
CA LYS A 46 19.32 5.77 29.75
C LYS A 46 19.25 5.50 28.26
N LYS A 47 19.16 6.59 27.50
CA LYS A 47 19.31 6.70 26.05
C LYS A 47 20.56 5.96 25.58
N ASN A 48 20.43 5.25 24.45
CA ASN A 48 21.46 5.15 23.43
C ASN A 48 20.76 4.91 22.08
N GLN A 49 20.63 5.98 21.29
CA GLN A 49 20.28 5.92 19.87
C GLN A 49 21.58 5.79 19.08
N SER A 50 21.68 4.75 18.26
CA SER A 50 22.64 4.66 17.16
C SER A 50 21.94 5.06 15.86
N VAL A 51 22.47 6.09 15.25
CA VAL A 51 22.10 6.70 13.96
C VAL A 51 22.40 5.74 12.81
N MET A 52 21.47 5.58 11.86
CA MET A 52 21.79 5.37 10.44
C MET A 52 20.86 6.24 9.61
N GLN A 53 21.48 7.16 8.88
CA GLN A 53 20.88 7.99 7.85
C GLN A 53 20.46 7.14 6.65
N ASN A 54 19.35 7.50 6.03
CA ASN A 54 19.17 7.42 4.58
C ASN A 54 18.35 8.65 4.17
N GLU A 55 19.00 9.53 3.40
CA GLU A 55 18.39 10.64 2.67
C GLU A 55 17.66 10.10 1.44
N ASP A 56 16.44 10.60 1.21
CA ASP A 56 15.79 10.88 -0.09
C ASP A 56 14.26 10.75 0.05
N SER A 57 13.64 11.80 0.60
CA SER A 57 12.29 12.21 0.23
C SER A 57 12.16 13.71 0.50
N GLU A 58 12.32 14.51 -0.55
CA GLU A 58 11.95 15.92 -0.54
C GLU A 58 10.42 16.04 -0.39
N ASP A 59 10.01 17.12 0.30
CA ASP A 59 8.66 17.59 0.58
C ASP A 59 7.89 16.96 1.76
N ASP A 60 8.47 17.11 2.96
CA ASP A 60 7.70 17.52 4.13
C ASP A 60 8.21 18.91 4.55
N ASN A 61 7.32 19.90 4.61
CA ASN A 61 7.58 21.22 5.20
C ASN A 61 7.80 21.09 6.72
N LEU A 62 8.92 20.48 7.11
CA LEU A 62 9.48 20.55 8.44
C LEU A 62 10.29 21.84 8.53
N ALA A 63 9.72 22.86 9.17
CA ALA A 63 10.48 24.04 9.53
C ALA A 63 11.58 23.65 10.52
N THR A 64 12.79 23.40 10.01
CA THR A 64 14.00 23.19 10.80
C THR A 64 14.60 24.56 11.09
N PHE A 65 14.42 25.07 12.30
CA PHE A 65 15.15 26.26 12.77
C PHE A 65 16.39 25.83 13.54
N THR A 66 17.56 26.19 13.01
CA THR A 66 18.83 26.19 13.75
C THR A 66 18.94 27.49 14.54
N LEU A 67 18.90 27.40 15.87
CA LEU A 67 19.16 28.53 16.76
C LEU A 67 20.67 28.75 16.88
N SER A 68 21.18 29.75 16.18
CA SER A 68 22.48 30.36 16.42
C SER A 68 22.29 31.72 17.10
N GLY A 69 22.91 31.89 18.27
CA GLY A 69 23.11 33.21 18.89
C GLY A 69 22.11 33.59 19.99
N GLY A 70 22.64 33.77 21.20
CA GLY A 70 21.87 34.03 22.41
C GLY A 70 21.13 35.37 22.45
N ARG A 71 19.85 35.27 22.79
CA ARG A 71 19.07 36.24 23.58
C ARG A 71 17.87 35.45 24.12
N ASN A 72 17.69 35.48 25.45
CA ASN A 72 16.54 34.85 26.10
C ASN A 72 15.25 35.55 25.60
N VAL A 73 14.50 34.86 24.76
CA VAL A 73 13.10 35.18 24.48
C VAL A 73 12.31 34.02 25.07
N GLU A 74 11.52 34.33 26.09
CA GLU A 74 10.60 33.40 26.72
C GLU A 74 9.46 33.10 25.74
N TYR A 75 9.56 31.98 25.02
CA TYR A 75 8.43 31.44 24.27
C TYR A 75 7.53 30.70 25.27
N SER A 76 6.45 31.34 25.69
CA SER A 76 5.35 30.63 26.35
C SER A 76 4.68 29.74 25.30
N ILE A 77 4.91 28.43 25.39
CA ILE A 77 3.94 27.46 24.87
C ILE A 77 2.67 27.74 25.66
N THR A 78 1.71 28.43 25.07
CA THR A 78 0.34 28.48 25.59
C THR A 78 -0.21 27.07 25.45
N ALA A 79 0.13 26.23 26.43
CA ALA A 79 -0.72 25.12 26.81
C ALA A 79 -2.06 25.78 27.14
N THR A 80 -3.02 25.70 26.22
CA THR A 80 -4.41 26.02 26.53
C THR A 80 -4.73 25.20 27.77
N GLN A 81 -4.84 25.89 28.90
CA GLN A 81 -5.00 25.27 30.20
C GLN A 81 -6.29 24.45 30.11
N ARG A 82 -6.15 23.12 29.96
CA ARG A 82 -7.27 22.18 29.98
C ARG A 82 -7.96 22.37 31.33
N GLN A 83 -9.07 23.09 31.32
CA GLN A 83 -9.87 23.28 32.52
C GLN A 83 -10.55 21.94 32.83
N ASN A 84 -9.94 21.17 33.73
CA ASN A 84 -10.50 19.95 34.27
C ASN A 84 -11.70 20.28 35.17
N PHE A 85 -12.87 20.48 34.58
CA PHE A 85 -14.11 20.46 35.35
C PHE A 85 -14.54 19.02 35.54
N SER A 86 -14.20 18.41 36.68
CA SER A 86 -14.82 17.18 37.14
C SER A 86 -16.29 17.49 37.49
N LYS A 87 -17.18 17.50 36.49
CA LYS A 87 -18.63 17.65 36.69
C LYS A 87 -19.21 16.29 37.10
N THR A 88 -19.15 15.95 38.38
CA THR A 88 -19.81 14.74 38.92
C THR A 88 -21.34 14.86 39.01
N THR A 89 -21.89 16.07 38.86
CA THR A 89 -23.31 16.39 39.08
C THR A 89 -24.09 16.76 37.82
N GLY A 90 -23.47 16.73 36.63
CA GLY A 90 -24.12 17.13 35.37
C GLY A 90 -25.07 16.07 34.78
N ALA A 91 -25.94 16.50 33.85
CA ALA A 91 -26.82 15.60 33.09
C ALA A 91 -26.00 14.57 32.29
N LEU A 92 -26.40 13.30 32.36
CA LEU A 92 -25.75 12.22 31.61
C LEU A 92 -25.96 12.42 30.11
N ALA A 93 -24.89 12.20 29.35
CA ALA A 93 -24.93 12.22 27.91
C ALA A 93 -25.90 11.15 27.38
N ARG A 94 -26.76 11.55 26.45
CA ARG A 94 -27.60 10.67 25.66
C ARG A 94 -27.11 10.66 24.21
N TRP A 95 -27.22 9.51 23.56
CA TRP A 95 -26.99 9.39 22.13
C TRP A 95 -28.22 9.90 21.38
N ILE A 96 -28.02 10.79 20.42
CA ILE A 96 -29.07 11.29 19.54
C ILE A 96 -29.14 10.38 18.33
N PHE A 97 -30.28 9.73 18.13
CA PHE A 97 -30.45 8.82 16.99
C PHE A 97 -30.70 9.60 15.69
N PRO A 98 -30.30 9.07 14.53
CA PRO A 98 -30.65 9.66 13.24
C PRO A 98 -32.17 9.79 13.09
N GLY A 99 -32.64 10.92 12.58
CA GLY A 99 -34.07 11.22 12.43
C GLY A 99 -34.74 11.74 13.71
N GLU A 100 -34.04 11.73 14.85
CA GLU A 100 -34.52 12.40 16.05
C GLU A 100 -34.34 13.92 15.90
N MET A 101 -35.44 14.67 15.97
CA MET A 101 -35.44 16.12 15.91
C MET A 101 -35.15 16.70 17.29
N ILE A 102 -34.07 17.47 17.41
CA ILE A 102 -33.72 18.17 18.64
C ILE A 102 -33.35 19.62 18.37
N THR A 103 -33.51 20.48 19.38
CA THR A 103 -33.08 21.88 19.31
C THR A 103 -31.99 22.13 20.33
N VAL A 104 -30.81 22.56 19.86
CA VAL A 104 -29.68 22.95 20.72
C VAL A 104 -29.43 24.44 20.53
N SER A 105 -29.67 25.23 21.57
CA SER A 105 -29.50 26.70 21.55
C SER A 105 -30.19 27.40 20.37
N GLY A 106 -31.38 26.93 19.99
CA GLY A 106 -32.18 27.47 18.88
C GLY A 106 -31.84 26.91 17.49
N ILE A 107 -30.86 26.01 17.38
CA ILE A 107 -30.49 25.32 16.14
C ILE A 107 -31.17 23.95 16.13
N GLU A 108 -31.97 23.68 15.10
CA GLU A 108 -32.65 22.40 14.92
C GLU A 108 -31.72 21.39 14.21
N VAL A 109 -31.56 20.21 14.79
CA VAL A 109 -30.71 19.13 14.25
C VAL A 109 -31.55 17.86 14.13
N THR A 110 -31.49 17.22 12.96
CA THR A 110 -32.23 15.97 12.66
C THR A 110 -31.33 14.82 12.21
N GLY A 111 -30.09 15.12 11.78
CA GLY A 111 -29.16 14.10 11.29
C GLY A 111 -28.63 13.13 12.36
N GLY A 112 -28.78 13.46 13.65
CA GLY A 112 -28.36 12.60 14.76
C GLY A 112 -26.88 12.21 14.75
N HIS A 113 -26.57 11.07 15.37
CA HIS A 113 -25.25 10.46 15.55
C HIS A 113 -24.25 11.26 16.40
N PHE A 114 -24.72 11.92 17.46
CA PHE A 114 -23.84 12.62 18.40
C PHE A 114 -24.32 12.47 19.84
N TYR A 115 -23.46 12.81 20.79
CA TYR A 115 -23.80 12.83 22.21
C TYR A 115 -24.22 14.23 22.64
N LEU A 116 -25.35 14.33 23.35
CA LEU A 116 -25.83 15.54 24.00
C LEU A 116 -25.90 15.34 25.52
N GLY A 117 -25.29 16.23 26.30
CA GLY A 117 -25.34 16.25 27.76
C GLY A 117 -24.09 16.90 28.37
N GLN A 118 -23.89 16.73 29.67
CA GLN A 118 -22.83 17.42 30.42
C GLN A 118 -21.69 16.50 30.87
N ARG A 119 -21.94 15.19 30.90
CA ARG A 119 -20.92 14.18 31.24
C ARG A 119 -21.22 12.82 30.61
N MET A 120 -20.17 12.07 30.28
CA MET A 120 -20.33 10.70 29.82
C MET A 120 -20.63 9.75 30.99
N LYS A 121 -21.25 8.60 30.68
CA LYS A 121 -21.33 7.49 31.65
C LYS A 121 -19.90 7.03 31.97
N PRO A 122 -19.53 6.88 33.26
CA PRO A 122 -18.25 6.30 33.62
C PRO A 122 -18.15 4.88 33.05
N THR A 123 -17.10 4.60 32.29
CA THR A 123 -16.78 3.22 31.90
C THR A 123 -16.29 2.51 33.15
N GLY A 124 -16.93 1.40 33.54
CA GLY A 124 -16.58 0.67 34.76
C GLY A 124 -15.09 0.26 34.81
N HIS A 125 -14.55 0.05 36.01
CA HIS A 125 -13.13 -0.26 36.30
C HIS A 125 -12.49 -1.42 35.48
N ASN A 126 -13.27 -2.18 34.70
CA ASN A 126 -12.78 -3.23 33.80
C ASN A 126 -12.35 -2.72 32.41
N SER A 127 -12.62 -1.46 32.07
CA SER A 127 -11.86 -0.80 31.00
C SER A 127 -10.49 -0.46 31.57
N GLY A 128 -9.48 -1.32 31.35
CA GLY A 128 -8.09 -1.04 31.72
C GLY A 128 -7.75 0.43 31.41
N GLY A 129 -7.07 1.12 32.33
CA GLY A 129 -7.07 2.58 32.52
C GLY A 129 -6.72 3.49 31.32
N TYR A 130 -7.51 3.42 30.26
CA TYR A 130 -7.32 4.08 28.96
C TYR A 130 -8.35 5.20 28.71
N TYR A 131 -9.23 5.50 29.67
CA TYR A 131 -10.27 6.53 29.54
C TYR A 131 -10.18 7.56 30.65
N ASP A 132 -10.13 8.83 30.27
CA ASP A 132 -10.50 9.93 31.15
C ASP A 132 -11.92 10.37 30.76
N GLY A 133 -12.93 9.81 31.44
CA GLY A 133 -14.34 10.07 31.17
C GLY A 133 -14.79 11.51 31.47
N ASN A 134 -13.91 12.35 32.02
CA ASN A 134 -14.23 13.71 32.41
C ASN A 134 -14.10 14.74 31.28
N ASN A 135 -13.61 14.37 30.09
CA ASN A 135 -13.46 15.30 28.98
C ASN A 135 -13.63 14.62 27.61
N GLU A 136 -14.86 14.22 27.29
CA GLU A 136 -15.21 13.67 25.96
C GLU A 136 -15.24 14.79 24.91
N ALA A 137 -14.38 14.70 23.91
CA ALA A 137 -14.16 15.74 22.92
C ALA A 137 -15.37 15.96 22.01
N SER A 138 -16.16 14.90 21.79
CA SER A 138 -17.37 14.89 20.97
C SER A 138 -18.66 15.32 21.69
N LEU A 139 -18.61 15.49 23.01
CA LEU A 139 -19.82 15.75 23.81
C LEU A 139 -20.34 17.17 23.61
N VAL A 140 -21.54 17.28 23.06
CA VAL A 140 -22.27 18.56 22.97
C VAL A 140 -22.88 18.87 24.34
N ASP A 141 -22.35 19.91 24.99
CA ASP A 141 -22.87 20.48 26.26
C ASP A 141 -23.60 21.79 25.96
N ASP A 142 -24.93 21.73 25.98
CA ASP A 142 -25.83 22.86 25.69
C ASP A 142 -25.88 23.91 26.82
N THR A 143 -25.22 23.66 27.95
CA THR A 143 -25.05 24.65 29.03
C THR A 143 -23.92 25.63 28.75
N LEU A 144 -23.06 25.34 27.77
CA LEU A 144 -22.01 26.25 27.33
C LEU A 144 -22.59 27.36 26.46
N LYS A 145 -21.97 28.54 26.48
CA LYS A 145 -22.37 29.64 25.60
C LYS A 145 -22.20 29.22 24.13
N ILE A 146 -23.25 29.43 23.35
CA ILE A 146 -23.34 29.10 21.92
C ILE A 146 -23.97 30.30 21.22
N TYR A 147 -23.33 30.79 20.16
CA TYR A 147 -23.87 31.87 19.32
C TYR A 147 -24.18 31.32 17.92
N PRO A 148 -25.41 31.51 17.39
CA PRO A 148 -25.75 31.10 16.03
C PRO A 148 -24.76 31.68 15.02
N THR A 149 -24.03 30.81 14.33
CA THR A 149 -22.92 31.18 13.46
C THR A 149 -22.88 30.26 12.25
N PRO A 150 -22.66 30.74 11.02
CA PRO A 150 -22.52 29.89 9.83
C PRO A 150 -21.43 28.83 10.00
N TYR A 151 -21.66 27.63 9.45
CA TYR A 151 -20.74 26.49 9.62
C TYR A 151 -19.35 26.68 8.97
N ILE A 152 -19.19 27.69 8.12
CA ILE A 152 -17.90 28.06 7.49
C ILE A 152 -16.99 28.85 8.44
N TYR A 153 -17.52 29.33 9.57
CA TYR A 153 -16.75 30.08 10.54
C TYR A 153 -15.65 29.22 11.17
N GLU A 154 -14.48 29.81 11.36
CA GLU A 154 -13.34 29.19 12.03
C GLU A 154 -12.63 30.26 12.86
N ASP A 155 -12.11 29.86 14.02
CA ASP A 155 -11.18 30.66 14.80
C ASP A 155 -10.10 29.77 15.43
N SER A 156 -9.19 30.37 16.20
CA SER A 156 -8.08 29.66 16.85
C SER A 156 -8.51 28.60 17.88
N SER A 157 -9.78 28.58 18.32
CA SER A 157 -10.28 27.54 19.22
C SER A 157 -10.45 26.19 18.51
N LEU A 158 -10.59 26.20 17.18
CA LEU A 158 -10.59 25.01 16.33
C LEU A 158 -9.17 24.53 16.02
N GLY A 159 -8.42 24.21 17.07
CA GLY A 159 -7.04 23.73 16.96
C GLY A 159 -6.92 22.34 16.31
N TYR A 160 -5.69 21.78 16.30
CA TYR A 160 -5.38 20.52 15.61
C TYR A 160 -6.16 19.29 16.12
N TRP A 161 -6.41 19.21 17.43
CA TRP A 161 -7.24 18.17 18.07
C TRP A 161 -8.36 18.85 18.86
N PRO A 162 -9.42 19.30 18.17
CA PRO A 162 -10.43 20.14 18.78
C PRO A 162 -11.35 19.33 19.70
N SER A 163 -11.99 20.01 20.63
CA SER A 163 -13.06 19.44 21.46
C SER A 163 -14.20 20.44 21.56
N PHE A 164 -15.44 19.98 21.57
CA PHE A 164 -16.61 20.85 21.64
C PHE A 164 -16.54 21.80 22.86
N SER A 165 -16.09 21.30 24.00
CA SER A 165 -15.97 22.08 25.23
C SER A 165 -14.94 23.20 25.13
N SER A 166 -13.87 23.04 24.33
CA SER A 166 -12.82 24.05 24.16
C SER A 166 -13.10 25.09 23.08
N LEU A 167 -14.12 24.88 22.24
CA LEU A 167 -14.50 25.82 21.20
C LEU A 167 -14.99 27.16 21.79
N SER A 168 -14.79 28.25 21.05
CA SER A 168 -15.43 29.54 21.32
C SER A 168 -16.96 29.43 21.17
N PRO A 169 -17.74 30.36 21.75
CA PRO A 169 -19.20 30.38 21.57
C PRO A 169 -19.64 30.37 20.09
N GLU A 170 -18.94 31.12 19.25
CA GLU A 170 -19.16 31.21 17.80
C GLU A 170 -18.82 29.88 17.11
N ALA A 171 -17.66 29.28 17.42
CA ALA A 171 -17.24 28.02 16.84
C ALA A 171 -18.15 26.84 17.26
N ARG A 172 -18.71 26.85 18.48
CA ARG A 172 -19.74 25.86 18.88
C ARG A 172 -21.00 26.02 18.03
N GLY A 173 -21.44 27.24 17.77
CA GLY A 173 -22.61 27.50 16.91
C GLY A 173 -22.36 27.12 15.46
N ALA A 174 -21.15 27.33 14.95
CA ALA A 174 -20.73 26.89 13.63
C ALA A 174 -20.74 25.36 13.52
N TYR A 175 -20.19 24.64 14.52
CA TYR A 175 -20.27 23.19 14.60
C TYR A 175 -21.72 22.67 14.62
N LEU A 176 -22.60 23.29 15.42
CA LEU A 176 -24.01 22.91 15.46
C LEU A 176 -24.74 23.20 14.15
N SER A 177 -24.42 24.31 13.48
CA SER A 177 -24.94 24.63 12.14
C SER A 177 -24.47 23.61 11.11
N TRP A 178 -23.23 23.11 11.23
CA TRP A 178 -22.74 22.00 10.40
C TRP A 178 -23.51 20.71 10.70
N LEU A 179 -23.73 20.37 11.98
CA LEU A 179 -24.50 19.19 12.37
C LEU A 179 -25.96 19.23 11.88
N ALA A 180 -26.54 20.42 11.76
CA ALA A 180 -27.88 20.67 11.23
C ALA A 180 -27.96 20.61 9.70
N SER A 181 -26.83 20.73 9.00
CA SER A 181 -26.75 20.60 7.54
C SER A 181 -26.81 19.14 7.06
N ASP A 182 -26.67 18.93 5.76
CA ASP A 182 -26.49 17.60 5.17
C ASP A 182 -25.10 16.98 5.42
N ARG A 183 -24.16 17.76 5.98
CA ARG A 183 -22.78 17.36 6.28
C ARG A 183 -22.04 16.87 5.02
N CYS A 184 -22.31 17.47 3.87
CA CYS A 184 -21.68 17.14 2.58
C CYS A 184 -20.77 18.26 2.05
N ASP A 185 -20.78 19.45 2.66
CA ASP A 185 -19.98 20.59 2.22
C ASP A 185 -18.49 20.43 2.61
N THR A 186 -17.63 20.23 1.60
CA THR A 186 -16.19 20.08 1.79
C THR A 186 -15.47 21.39 2.10
N SER A 187 -16.14 22.54 2.01
CA SER A 187 -15.57 23.84 2.39
C SER A 187 -15.59 24.09 3.89
N CYS A 188 -16.30 23.27 4.67
CA CYS A 188 -16.34 23.41 6.12
C CYS A 188 -14.96 23.12 6.75
N PRO A 189 -14.61 23.79 7.86
CA PRO A 189 -13.40 23.47 8.62
C PRO A 189 -13.38 22.00 9.06
N ILE A 190 -12.34 21.26 8.67
CA ILE A 190 -12.24 19.80 8.90
C ILE A 190 -12.29 19.42 10.40
N GLY A 191 -11.90 20.34 11.29
CA GLY A 191 -11.96 20.13 12.73
C GLY A 191 -13.37 19.79 13.23
N TYR A 192 -14.41 20.35 12.62
CA TYR A 192 -15.81 20.01 12.94
C TYR A 192 -16.16 18.56 12.59
N VAL A 193 -15.71 18.09 11.43
CA VAL A 193 -15.87 16.70 11.00
C VAL A 193 -15.15 15.74 11.95
N PHE A 194 -13.98 16.14 12.48
CA PHE A 194 -13.26 15.35 13.48
C PHE A 194 -13.99 15.28 14.83
N ILE A 195 -14.55 16.37 15.35
CA ILE A 195 -15.35 16.34 16.59
C ILE A 195 -16.51 15.34 16.45
N TYR A 196 -17.16 15.33 15.29
CA TYR A 196 -18.24 14.39 14.99
C TYR A 196 -17.73 12.95 14.87
N LEU A 197 -16.63 12.72 14.15
CA LEU A 197 -15.98 11.41 14.05
C LEU A 197 -15.61 10.84 15.43
N TYR A 198 -15.16 11.68 16.37
CA TYR A 198 -14.82 11.24 17.72
C TYR A 198 -16.02 10.60 18.45
N GLY A 199 -17.23 11.12 18.21
CA GLY A 199 -18.47 10.58 18.77
C GLY A 199 -18.82 9.23 18.14
N LEU A 200 -18.75 9.14 16.81
CA LEU A 200 -18.95 7.88 16.07
C LEU A 200 -17.95 6.80 16.52
N GLU A 201 -16.68 7.18 16.64
CA GLU A 201 -15.57 6.31 17.06
C GLU A 201 -15.80 5.77 18.46
N ARG A 202 -16.18 6.63 19.41
CA ARG A 202 -16.53 6.18 20.77
C ARG A 202 -17.72 5.22 20.74
N ARG A 203 -18.80 5.58 20.04
CA ARG A 203 -20.01 4.77 19.97
C ARG A 203 -19.70 3.38 19.41
N ALA A 204 -18.88 3.34 18.36
CA ALA A 204 -18.49 2.12 17.66
C ALA A 204 -17.49 1.25 18.42
N LEU A 205 -16.56 1.81 19.20
CA LEU A 205 -15.47 1.04 19.83
C LEU A 205 -15.59 0.84 21.33
N VAL A 206 -16.29 1.73 22.02
CA VAL A 206 -16.44 1.73 23.48
C VAL A 206 -17.85 1.31 23.86
N ASP A 207 -18.86 2.03 23.38
CA ASP A 207 -20.24 1.79 23.77
C ASP A 207 -20.80 0.51 23.14
N SER A 208 -20.29 0.09 21.97
CA SER A 208 -20.74 -1.13 21.30
C SER A 208 -20.24 -2.43 21.94
N ARG A 209 -19.25 -2.31 22.86
CA ARG A 209 -18.65 -3.46 23.56
C ARG A 209 -19.72 -4.22 24.32
N ASP A 210 -19.49 -5.52 24.46
CA ASP A 210 -20.41 -6.45 25.12
C ASP A 210 -21.83 -6.43 24.51
N ASN A 211 -21.94 -6.11 23.21
CA ASN A 211 -23.18 -6.02 22.44
C ASN A 211 -24.22 -5.04 23.02
N ASN A 212 -23.77 -3.97 23.65
CA ASN A 212 -24.63 -2.95 24.25
C ASN A 212 -25.36 -2.06 23.21
N ILE A 213 -25.03 -2.18 21.92
CA ILE A 213 -25.78 -1.54 20.82
C ILE A 213 -26.21 -2.60 19.80
N SER A 214 -27.35 -2.39 19.15
CA SER A 214 -27.89 -3.29 18.13
C SER A 214 -27.00 -3.37 16.88
N ASP A 215 -27.14 -4.43 16.10
CA ASP A 215 -26.40 -4.57 14.83
C ASP A 215 -26.85 -3.54 13.79
N ASP A 216 -28.14 -3.16 13.79
CA ASP A 216 -28.66 -2.10 12.91
C ASP A 216 -28.05 -0.74 13.24
N GLU A 217 -27.90 -0.42 14.53
CA GLU A 217 -27.21 0.80 14.95
C GLU A 217 -25.74 0.77 14.56
N PHE A 218 -25.04 -0.34 14.83
CA PHE A 218 -23.63 -0.50 14.45
C PHE A 218 -23.42 -0.36 12.94
N TYR A 219 -24.30 -0.96 12.13
CA TYR A 219 -24.28 -0.84 10.69
C TYR A 219 -24.60 0.58 10.23
N SER A 220 -25.51 1.29 10.91
CA SER A 220 -25.77 2.70 10.65
C SER A 220 -24.53 3.57 10.90
N LEU A 221 -23.77 3.33 11.97
CA LEU A 221 -22.52 4.04 12.25
C LEU A 221 -21.50 3.80 11.15
N PHE A 222 -21.34 2.54 10.74
CA PHE A 222 -20.40 2.16 9.69
C PHE A 222 -20.71 2.87 8.37
N LYS A 223 -21.98 2.87 7.94
CA LYS A 223 -22.42 3.57 6.73
C LYS A 223 -22.16 5.07 6.79
N GLU A 224 -22.38 5.67 7.96
CA GLU A 224 -22.12 7.11 8.13
C GLU A 224 -20.63 7.42 8.01
N ILE A 225 -19.75 6.59 8.57
CA ILE A 225 -18.29 6.77 8.41
C ILE A 225 -17.87 6.60 6.95
N CYS A 226 -18.42 5.61 6.23
CA CYS A 226 -18.19 5.46 4.79
C CYS A 226 -18.65 6.70 4.00
N ARG A 227 -19.84 7.25 4.32
CA ARG A 227 -20.37 8.47 3.70
C ARG A 227 -19.43 9.65 3.93
N LEU A 228 -19.06 9.93 5.18
CA LEU A 228 -18.11 11.00 5.50
C LEU A 228 -16.79 10.82 4.75
N ARG A 229 -16.25 9.60 4.71
CA ARG A 229 -15.00 9.33 3.99
C ARG A 229 -15.14 9.62 2.50
N SER A 230 -16.26 9.28 1.87
CA SER A 230 -16.50 9.60 0.45
C SER A 230 -16.54 11.11 0.17
N VAL A 231 -17.06 11.90 1.11
CA VAL A 231 -17.12 13.37 1.01
C VAL A 231 -15.75 14.00 1.26
N PHE A 232 -15.05 13.57 2.31
CA PHE A 232 -13.81 14.22 2.80
C PHE A 232 -12.52 13.44 2.44
N ASN A 233 -12.54 12.62 1.38
CA ASN A 233 -11.45 11.72 1.01
C ASN A 233 -10.12 12.45 0.71
N GLU A 234 -10.20 13.67 0.17
CA GLU A 234 -9.04 14.50 -0.16
C GLU A 234 -8.21 14.88 1.08
N ASN A 235 -8.83 14.90 2.27
CA ASN A 235 -8.09 15.14 3.51
C ASN A 235 -7.37 13.86 3.95
N ARG A 236 -6.04 13.83 3.75
CA ARG A 236 -5.18 12.68 4.07
C ARG A 236 -5.35 12.16 5.50
N SER A 237 -5.42 13.06 6.49
CA SER A 237 -5.57 12.68 7.90
C SER A 237 -6.93 12.03 8.14
N PHE A 238 -8.01 12.64 7.65
CA PHE A 238 -9.35 12.09 7.78
C PHE A 238 -9.48 10.74 7.09
N ARG A 239 -8.96 10.60 5.86
CA ARG A 239 -8.89 9.33 5.12
C ARG A 239 -8.17 8.25 5.93
N ASN A 240 -7.04 8.57 6.56
CA ASN A 240 -6.28 7.59 7.34
C ASN A 240 -7.03 7.13 8.60
N TYR A 241 -7.61 8.06 9.37
CA TYR A 241 -8.33 7.72 10.60
C TYR A 241 -9.64 6.99 10.32
N SER A 242 -10.43 7.45 9.33
CA SER A 242 -11.68 6.79 8.94
C SER A 242 -11.42 5.37 8.42
N SER A 243 -10.38 5.14 7.61
CA SER A 243 -10.00 3.81 7.16
C SER A 243 -9.62 2.87 8.31
N GLN A 244 -8.81 3.33 9.27
CA GLN A 244 -8.45 2.51 10.43
C GLN A 244 -9.66 2.20 11.33
N LEU A 245 -10.59 3.15 11.49
CA LEU A 245 -11.81 2.95 12.27
C LEU A 245 -12.71 1.90 11.61
N LEU A 246 -12.94 2.02 10.30
CA LEU A 246 -13.71 1.06 9.53
C LEU A 246 -13.11 -0.35 9.59
N GLU A 247 -11.77 -0.45 9.52
CA GLU A 247 -11.05 -1.70 9.72
C GLU A 247 -11.29 -2.27 11.13
N ALA A 248 -11.12 -1.47 12.18
CA ALA A 248 -11.38 -1.88 13.56
C ALA A 248 -12.82 -2.35 13.79
N MET A 249 -13.80 -1.65 13.21
CA MET A 249 -15.21 -2.02 13.29
C MET A 249 -15.48 -3.39 12.65
N SER A 250 -14.88 -3.67 11.49
CA SER A 250 -15.04 -4.96 10.80
C SER A 250 -14.42 -6.14 11.56
N ILE A 251 -13.39 -5.88 12.38
CA ILE A 251 -12.81 -6.88 13.30
C ILE A 251 -13.71 -7.08 14.51
N LEU A 252 -14.26 -5.99 15.05
CA LEU A 252 -15.10 -6.02 16.25
C LEU A 252 -16.42 -6.76 16.02
N ARG A 253 -17.05 -6.57 14.87
CA ARG A 253 -18.27 -7.27 14.44
C ARG A 253 -18.10 -7.80 13.02
N PRO A 254 -17.58 -9.03 12.85
CA PRO A 254 -17.44 -9.65 11.55
C PRO A 254 -18.81 -9.80 10.87
N ASN A 255 -19.01 -9.14 9.74
CA ASN A 255 -20.23 -9.19 8.95
C ASN A 255 -19.87 -9.09 7.46
N GLU A 256 -20.44 -9.95 6.62
CA GLU A 256 -20.14 -10.01 5.19
C GLU A 256 -20.46 -8.69 4.46
N ASN A 257 -21.52 -7.98 4.85
CA ASN A 257 -21.88 -6.69 4.27
C ASN A 257 -20.84 -5.61 4.61
N LEU A 258 -20.24 -5.67 5.81
CA LEU A 258 -19.16 -4.76 6.19
C LEU A 258 -17.90 -5.06 5.40
N ALA A 259 -17.55 -6.35 5.26
CA ALA A 259 -16.38 -6.78 4.50
C ALA A 259 -16.49 -6.40 3.01
N ALA A 260 -17.67 -6.56 2.40
CA ALA A 260 -17.92 -6.17 1.02
C ALA A 260 -17.71 -4.66 0.79
N ALA A 261 -18.21 -3.82 1.70
CA ALA A 261 -18.03 -2.37 1.64
C ALA A 261 -16.56 -1.92 1.80
N LEU A 262 -15.71 -2.74 2.45
CA LEU A 262 -14.27 -2.49 2.56
C LEU A 262 -13.47 -2.99 1.35
N ASN A 263 -13.97 -3.99 0.63
CA ASN A 263 -13.24 -4.60 -0.48
C ASN A 263 -13.31 -3.78 -1.79
N ASP A 264 -14.28 -2.88 -1.91
CA ASP A 264 -14.50 -2.07 -3.12
C ASP A 264 -13.52 -0.88 -3.24
N ASP A 265 -12.73 -0.61 -2.18
CA ASP A 265 -11.77 0.49 -2.17
C ASP A 265 -10.35 -0.03 -1.94
N SER A 266 -9.53 0.06 -3.00
CA SER A 266 -8.13 -0.36 -2.98
C SER A 266 -7.22 0.45 -2.04
N GLU A 267 -7.72 1.55 -1.47
CA GLU A 267 -6.97 2.45 -0.57
C GLU A 267 -7.15 2.13 0.93
N PHE A 268 -7.86 1.06 1.31
CA PHE A 268 -7.95 0.67 2.71
C PHE A 268 -6.60 0.21 3.28
N SER A 269 -6.17 0.84 4.38
CA SER A 269 -5.07 0.33 5.21
C SER A 269 -5.53 -0.96 5.90
N ASN A 270 -5.34 -2.09 5.24
CA ASN A 270 -5.76 -3.41 5.74
C ASN A 270 -4.74 -4.05 6.71
N SER A 271 -4.04 -3.26 7.54
CA SER A 271 -2.94 -3.75 8.38
C SER A 271 -3.41 -4.66 9.51
N MET A 272 -4.46 -4.28 10.24
CA MET A 272 -4.99 -5.09 11.34
C MET A 272 -5.67 -6.36 10.82
N GLN A 273 -6.44 -6.25 9.74
CA GLN A 273 -7.12 -7.37 9.09
C GLN A 273 -6.12 -8.33 8.45
N PHE A 274 -5.10 -7.81 7.77
CA PHE A 274 -3.99 -8.62 7.28
C PHE A 274 -3.34 -9.44 8.41
N ARG A 275 -2.99 -8.79 9.54
CA ARG A 275 -2.39 -9.48 10.69
C ARG A 275 -3.33 -10.54 11.26
N LEU A 276 -4.63 -10.27 11.34
CA LEU A 276 -5.63 -11.23 11.80
C LEU A 276 -5.76 -12.43 10.86
N ILE A 277 -5.87 -12.19 9.55
CA ILE A 277 -5.96 -13.24 8.52
C ILE A 277 -4.69 -14.09 8.55
N LEU A 278 -3.51 -13.47 8.58
CA LEU A 278 -2.24 -14.17 8.64
C LEU A 278 -2.13 -15.04 9.91
N ALA A 279 -2.53 -14.50 11.06
CA ALA A 279 -2.54 -15.24 12.32
C ALA A 279 -3.46 -16.48 12.25
N LYS A 280 -4.69 -16.33 11.72
CA LYS A 280 -5.63 -17.46 11.53
C LYS A 280 -5.10 -18.51 10.55
N THR A 281 -4.51 -18.09 9.43
CA THR A 281 -3.90 -19.00 8.44
C THR A 281 -2.78 -19.82 9.07
N VAL A 282 -1.91 -19.18 9.86
CA VAL A 282 -0.81 -19.87 10.55
C VAL A 282 -1.31 -20.81 11.65
N ASP A 283 -2.32 -20.38 12.42
CA ASP A 283 -2.90 -21.19 13.49
C ASP A 283 -3.53 -22.49 12.98
N THR A 284 -4.26 -22.40 11.87
CA THR A 284 -4.87 -23.57 11.20
C THR A 284 -3.85 -24.47 10.47
N GLY A 285 -2.60 -24.03 10.35
CA GLY A 285 -1.56 -24.74 9.59
C GLY A 285 -1.77 -24.70 8.08
N ALA A 286 -2.67 -23.84 7.59
CA ALA A 286 -2.94 -23.68 6.18
C ALA A 286 -1.77 -23.01 5.44
N PRO A 287 -1.57 -23.29 4.14
CA PRO A 287 -0.58 -22.60 3.33
C PRO A 287 -0.92 -21.11 3.20
N VAL A 288 0.07 -20.23 3.36
CA VAL A 288 -0.10 -18.78 3.15
C VAL A 288 -0.25 -18.53 1.65
N PRO A 289 -1.41 -18.07 1.14
CA PRO A 289 -1.62 -17.88 -0.28
C PRO A 289 -0.82 -16.69 -0.83
N ALA A 290 -0.70 -16.60 -2.15
CA ALA A 290 0.13 -15.61 -2.83
C ALA A 290 -0.25 -14.15 -2.50
N ASP A 291 -1.54 -13.83 -2.42
CA ASP A 291 -2.03 -12.51 -2.03
C ASP A 291 -1.64 -12.11 -0.61
N LEU A 292 -1.76 -13.06 0.32
CA LEU A 292 -1.41 -12.84 1.71
C LEU A 292 0.12 -12.70 1.88
N ALA A 293 0.89 -13.49 1.13
CA ALA A 293 2.34 -13.39 1.09
C ALA A 293 2.82 -12.05 0.50
N LEU A 294 2.16 -11.55 -0.56
CA LEU A 294 2.43 -10.24 -1.14
C LEU A 294 2.17 -9.15 -0.10
N THR A 295 1.00 -9.16 0.54
CA THR A 295 0.64 -8.20 1.59
C THR A 295 1.63 -8.24 2.76
N TRP A 296 2.13 -9.42 3.12
CA TRP A 296 3.12 -9.58 4.18
C TRP A 296 4.44 -8.91 3.84
N VAL A 297 4.99 -9.14 2.64
CA VAL A 297 6.28 -8.55 2.28
C VAL A 297 6.19 -7.04 2.08
N THR A 298 5.08 -6.52 1.54
CA THR A 298 4.91 -5.09 1.29
C THR A 298 4.69 -4.26 2.55
N ASN A 299 4.16 -4.87 3.62
CA ASN A 299 3.90 -4.21 4.90
C ASN A 299 4.97 -4.50 5.97
N HIS A 300 6.05 -5.19 5.63
CA HIS A 300 7.07 -5.55 6.61
C HIS A 300 7.97 -4.34 6.94
N ALA A 301 8.08 -3.98 8.22
CA ALA A 301 8.82 -2.78 8.66
C ALA A 301 10.30 -2.74 8.23
N GLU A 302 10.95 -3.90 8.08
CA GLU A 302 12.36 -4.00 7.64
C GLU A 302 12.50 -4.13 6.10
N TYR A 303 11.42 -4.00 5.31
CA TYR A 303 11.48 -4.11 3.86
C TYR A 303 10.78 -2.93 3.18
N SER A 304 11.50 -2.26 2.29
CA SER A 304 10.95 -1.22 1.42
C SER A 304 11.16 -1.61 -0.03
N LEU A 305 10.08 -1.51 -0.81
CA LEU A 305 10.14 -1.79 -2.25
C LEU A 305 11.01 -0.74 -2.95
N ARG A 306 11.94 -1.22 -3.78
CA ARG A 306 12.73 -0.34 -4.65
C ARG A 306 11.87 0.23 -5.78
N THR A 307 12.38 1.28 -6.43
CA THR A 307 11.67 2.04 -7.48
C THR A 307 11.01 1.18 -8.57
N PRO A 308 11.61 0.09 -9.10
CA PRO A 308 10.95 -0.73 -10.10
C PRO A 308 9.62 -1.33 -9.64
N ALA A 309 9.60 -1.90 -8.43
CA ALA A 309 8.39 -2.47 -7.85
C ALA A 309 7.36 -1.40 -7.46
N ARG A 310 7.81 -0.21 -7.00
CA ARG A 310 6.91 0.90 -6.67
C ARG A 310 6.25 1.52 -7.90
N ARG A 311 7.02 1.79 -8.95
CA ARG A 311 6.52 2.38 -10.22
C ARG A 311 5.61 1.42 -10.96
N CYS A 312 5.93 0.13 -10.93
CA CYS A 312 5.23 -0.92 -11.67
C CYS A 312 4.49 -1.85 -10.69
N ALA A 313 3.69 -1.28 -9.78
CA ALA A 313 3.09 -2.03 -8.67
C ALA A 313 2.16 -3.16 -9.11
N LYS A 314 1.40 -2.94 -10.20
CA LYS A 314 0.49 -3.95 -10.76
C LYS A 314 1.26 -5.14 -11.35
N GLU A 315 2.27 -4.85 -12.16
CA GLU A 315 3.14 -5.86 -12.78
C GLU A 315 3.98 -6.58 -11.73
N PHE A 316 4.47 -5.87 -10.72
CA PHE A 316 5.15 -6.45 -9.57
C PHE A 316 4.26 -7.43 -8.81
N ALA A 317 3.02 -7.04 -8.50
CA ALA A 317 2.07 -7.91 -7.82
C ALA A 317 1.79 -9.19 -8.62
N ALA A 318 1.56 -9.07 -9.93
CA ALA A 318 1.34 -10.22 -10.82
C ALA A 318 2.56 -11.15 -10.84
N LEU A 319 3.76 -10.59 -11.02
CA LEU A 319 5.00 -11.35 -11.09
C LEU A 319 5.34 -12.03 -9.77
N PHE A 320 5.18 -11.31 -8.65
CA PHE A 320 5.39 -11.85 -7.31
C PHE A 320 4.50 -13.06 -7.07
N LYS A 321 3.20 -12.94 -7.34
CA LYS A 321 2.24 -14.05 -7.17
C LYS A 321 2.64 -15.24 -8.03
N ARG A 322 3.03 -15.02 -9.29
CA ARG A 322 3.48 -16.08 -10.20
C ARG A 322 4.73 -16.79 -9.69
N ARG A 323 5.78 -16.04 -9.33
CA ARG A 323 7.05 -16.61 -8.82
C ARG A 323 6.84 -17.29 -7.46
N TYR A 324 5.96 -16.77 -6.62
CA TYR A 324 5.56 -17.40 -5.36
C TYR A 324 4.87 -18.74 -5.58
N THR A 325 3.84 -18.79 -6.43
CA THR A 325 3.12 -20.02 -6.77
C THR A 325 4.03 -21.06 -7.43
N LEU A 326 4.96 -20.64 -8.31
CA LEU A 326 5.96 -21.55 -8.89
C LEU A 326 6.87 -22.19 -7.84
N LYS A 327 7.18 -21.47 -6.74
CA LYS A 327 8.10 -21.94 -5.70
C LYS A 327 7.39 -22.72 -4.58
N TYR A 328 6.18 -22.33 -4.23
CA TYR A 328 5.47 -22.82 -3.04
C TYR A 328 4.11 -23.47 -3.35
N GLY A 329 3.71 -23.56 -4.62
CA GLY A 329 2.42 -24.12 -5.01
C GLY A 329 1.27 -23.31 -4.42
N GLU A 330 0.42 -23.98 -3.64
CA GLU A 330 -0.70 -23.37 -2.92
C GLU A 330 -0.25 -22.37 -1.84
N GLY A 331 0.98 -22.49 -1.34
CA GLY A 331 1.58 -21.52 -0.43
C GLY A 331 2.58 -22.08 0.57
N MET A 332 3.31 -21.18 1.22
CA MET A 332 4.27 -21.53 2.27
C MET A 332 3.52 -21.86 3.57
N VAL A 333 3.75 -23.06 4.10
CA VAL A 333 3.30 -23.42 5.45
C VAL A 333 4.25 -22.82 6.48
N VAL A 334 3.71 -22.00 7.39
CA VAL A 334 4.46 -21.33 8.46
C VAL A 334 4.07 -21.96 9.79
N LYS A 335 5.07 -22.31 10.61
CA LYS A 335 4.81 -22.87 11.94
C LYS A 335 4.40 -21.76 12.93
N PRO A 336 3.39 -21.98 13.78
CA PRO A 336 3.02 -21.06 14.85
C PRO A 336 4.19 -20.74 15.78
N ASN A 337 4.28 -19.49 16.20
CA ASN A 337 5.24 -19.04 17.21
C ASN A 337 4.56 -18.84 18.58
N LYS A 338 5.38 -18.56 19.60
CA LYS A 338 4.89 -18.31 20.97
C LYS A 338 4.32 -16.90 21.17
N ALA A 339 4.66 -15.94 20.30
CA ALA A 339 4.11 -14.60 20.40
C ALA A 339 2.61 -14.65 20.08
N ARG A 340 1.81 -13.84 20.78
CA ARG A 340 0.36 -13.77 20.60
C ARG A 340 -0.05 -12.49 19.91
N LEU A 341 -1.02 -12.61 19.01
CA LEU A 341 -1.54 -11.50 18.25
C LEU A 341 -2.13 -10.45 19.21
N ARG A 342 -1.71 -9.21 19.01
CA ARG A 342 -2.29 -8.04 19.66
C ARG A 342 -2.59 -6.99 18.61
N LEU A 343 -3.86 -6.64 18.52
CA LEU A 343 -4.37 -5.56 17.68
C LEU A 343 -4.73 -4.39 18.59
N ASP A 344 -3.90 -3.35 18.55
CA ASP A 344 -4.12 -2.11 19.30
C ASP A 344 -4.48 -1.03 18.27
N TYR A 345 -5.69 -0.49 18.36
CA TYR A 345 -6.22 0.59 17.54
C TYR A 345 -5.81 1.95 18.13
N THR A 346 -5.41 2.89 17.27
CA THR A 346 -5.06 4.26 17.66
C THR A 346 -6.21 5.20 17.27
N PRO A 347 -6.96 5.74 18.26
CA PRO A 347 -8.10 6.59 17.98
C PRO A 347 -7.73 7.93 17.36
N ALA A 348 -8.67 8.50 16.59
CA ALA A 348 -8.63 9.90 16.20
C ALA A 348 -8.97 10.81 17.38
N SER A 349 -9.89 10.37 18.24
CA SER A 349 -10.36 11.11 19.40
C SER A 349 -9.27 11.25 20.47
N PRO A 350 -8.98 12.48 20.94
CA PRO A 350 -8.04 12.70 22.02
C PRO A 350 -8.58 12.21 23.38
N SER A 351 -9.88 11.89 23.47
CA SER A 351 -10.54 11.38 24.68
C SER A 351 -10.39 9.87 24.85
N LEU A 352 -9.99 9.16 23.78
CA LEU A 352 -9.78 7.72 23.79
C LEU A 352 -8.27 7.45 23.76
N ARG A 353 -7.75 6.70 24.74
CA ARG A 353 -6.37 6.19 24.67
C ARG A 353 -6.41 4.78 24.11
N GLY A 354 -5.42 4.44 23.28
CA GLY A 354 -5.27 3.19 22.51
C GLY A 354 -6.22 2.04 22.90
N ILE A 355 -7.01 1.58 21.94
CA ILE A 355 -8.07 0.60 22.16
C ILE A 355 -7.59 -0.78 21.73
N ARG A 356 -7.52 -1.72 22.67
CA ARG A 356 -7.26 -3.12 22.33
C ARG A 356 -8.51 -3.76 21.73
N LEU A 357 -8.38 -4.30 20.52
CA LEU A 357 -9.45 -5.04 19.86
C LEU A 357 -9.51 -6.48 20.40
N PRO A 358 -10.72 -7.04 20.60
CA PRO A 358 -10.88 -8.42 21.04
C PRO A 358 -10.52 -9.38 19.92
N VAL A 359 -9.40 -10.09 20.06
CA VAL A 359 -9.00 -11.17 19.14
C VAL A 359 -8.85 -12.49 19.91
N PRO A 360 -9.14 -13.65 19.29
CA PRO A 360 -8.86 -14.95 19.88
C PRO A 360 -7.36 -15.13 20.19
N ASP A 361 -7.01 -16.12 21.02
CA ASP A 361 -5.60 -16.44 21.33
C ASP A 361 -4.89 -17.04 20.10
N LEU A 362 -4.44 -16.16 19.21
CA LEU A 362 -3.79 -16.52 17.94
C LEU A 362 -2.27 -16.25 17.99
N PRO A 363 -1.45 -16.99 17.24
CA PRO A 363 -0.04 -16.68 17.06
C PRO A 363 0.15 -15.34 16.32
N ASP A 364 1.25 -14.62 16.59
CA ASP A 364 1.66 -13.44 15.80
C ASP A 364 2.87 -13.77 14.92
N PRO A 365 2.65 -14.21 13.67
CA PRO A 365 3.74 -14.53 12.75
C PRO A 365 4.46 -13.28 12.21
N GLY A 366 3.97 -12.07 12.45
CA GLY A 366 4.47 -10.85 11.81
C GLY A 366 5.96 -10.58 12.01
N ALA A 367 6.52 -10.99 13.15
CA ALA A 367 7.94 -10.81 13.48
C ALA A 367 8.86 -11.99 13.06
N LEU A 368 8.33 -13.00 12.34
CA LEU A 368 9.11 -14.16 11.95
C LEU A 368 10.08 -13.84 10.80
N LYS A 369 11.38 -13.77 11.11
CA LYS A 369 12.43 -13.48 10.11
C LYS A 369 12.53 -14.51 8.99
N GLY A 370 12.42 -15.80 9.30
CA GLY A 370 12.64 -16.87 8.32
C GLY A 370 11.66 -16.86 7.13
N PRO A 371 10.33 -16.87 7.36
CA PRO A 371 9.33 -16.70 6.33
C PRO A 371 9.52 -15.40 5.54
N VAL A 372 9.69 -14.26 6.24
CA VAL A 372 9.80 -12.95 5.61
C VAL A 372 11.01 -12.86 4.67
N GLN A 373 12.18 -13.37 5.07
CA GLN A 373 13.38 -13.39 4.22
C GLN A 373 13.16 -14.16 2.91
N LYS A 374 12.36 -15.23 2.94
CA LYS A 374 12.01 -15.98 1.72
C LYS A 374 11.10 -15.18 0.80
N LEU A 375 10.19 -14.38 1.36
CA LEU A 375 9.32 -13.49 0.60
C LEU A 375 10.11 -12.31 0.01
N MET A 376 10.98 -11.68 0.80
CA MET A 376 11.90 -10.63 0.35
C MET A 376 12.74 -11.10 -0.85
N ALA A 377 13.28 -12.32 -0.79
CA ALA A 377 14.04 -12.89 -1.90
C ALA A 377 13.23 -13.01 -3.21
N ILE A 378 11.93 -13.35 -3.12
CA ILE A 378 11.05 -13.36 -4.30
C ILE A 378 10.79 -11.94 -4.79
N ALA A 379 10.50 -11.01 -3.88
CA ALA A 379 10.28 -9.60 -4.20
C ALA A 379 11.50 -8.97 -4.89
N ASP A 380 12.72 -9.29 -4.44
CA ASP A 380 13.95 -8.78 -5.04
C ASP A 380 14.18 -9.31 -6.46
N ILE A 381 13.88 -10.59 -6.71
CA ILE A 381 13.91 -11.18 -8.05
C ILE A 381 12.92 -10.46 -8.98
N CYS A 382 11.66 -10.32 -8.54
CA CYS A 382 10.63 -9.66 -9.33
C CYS A 382 10.99 -8.20 -9.63
N THR A 383 11.57 -7.51 -8.65
CA THR A 383 12.05 -6.13 -8.81
C THR A 383 13.18 -6.03 -9.83
N GLY A 384 14.09 -7.02 -9.86
CA GLY A 384 15.15 -7.11 -10.87
C GLY A 384 14.62 -7.34 -12.28
N GLU A 385 13.65 -8.26 -12.43
CA GLU A 385 13.01 -8.56 -13.72
C GLU A 385 12.25 -7.35 -14.30
N LEU A 386 11.75 -6.45 -13.44
CA LEU A 386 11.03 -5.23 -13.85
C LEU A 386 11.94 -4.01 -14.04
N ASP A 387 13.24 -4.09 -13.80
CA ASP A 387 14.14 -2.92 -13.81
C ASP A 387 14.17 -2.22 -15.18
N ALA A 388 14.29 -2.98 -16.27
CA ALA A 388 14.33 -2.41 -17.62
C ALA A 388 13.00 -1.75 -18.01
N TYR A 389 11.87 -2.41 -17.72
CA TYR A 389 10.52 -1.89 -17.94
C TYR A 389 10.29 -0.61 -17.13
N SER A 390 10.66 -0.63 -15.84
CA SER A 390 10.54 0.54 -14.97
C SER A 390 11.36 1.72 -15.47
N ARG A 391 12.62 1.50 -15.89
CA ARG A 391 13.47 2.55 -16.45
C ARG A 391 12.89 3.17 -17.71
N TYR A 392 12.20 2.38 -18.53
CA TYR A 392 11.52 2.88 -19.72
C TYR A 392 10.35 3.81 -19.35
N LEU A 393 9.49 3.39 -18.42
CA LEU A 393 8.36 4.19 -17.94
C LEU A 393 8.77 5.42 -17.12
N GLY A 394 10.00 5.45 -16.61
CA GLY A 394 10.54 6.63 -15.93
C GLY A 394 10.91 7.79 -16.87
N ARG A 395 10.83 7.61 -18.19
CA ARG A 395 11.17 8.63 -19.19
C ARG A 395 9.95 9.49 -19.52
N LYS A 396 10.15 10.76 -19.88
CA LYS A 396 9.06 11.63 -20.32
C LYS A 396 8.49 11.15 -21.66
N GLY A 397 7.17 11.12 -21.77
CA GLY A 397 6.46 10.80 -23.01
C GLY A 397 6.40 9.31 -23.37
N THR A 398 6.74 8.41 -22.44
CA THR A 398 6.56 6.96 -22.61
C THR A 398 5.27 6.47 -21.95
N SER A 399 4.77 5.34 -22.42
CA SER A 399 3.54 4.70 -21.98
C SER A 399 3.74 3.19 -21.79
N ALA A 400 2.94 2.60 -20.89
CA ALA A 400 2.87 1.15 -20.71
C ALA A 400 2.37 0.41 -21.97
N ASN A 401 1.68 1.13 -22.87
CA ASN A 401 1.18 0.59 -24.14
C ASN A 401 2.18 0.75 -25.30
N ASP A 402 3.34 1.36 -25.08
CA ASP A 402 4.37 1.46 -26.10
C ASP A 402 4.91 0.07 -26.42
N THR A 403 5.16 -0.21 -27.69
CA THR A 403 5.67 -1.51 -28.13
C THR A 403 6.98 -1.89 -27.42
N ALA A 404 7.86 -0.90 -27.19
CA ALA A 404 9.09 -1.09 -26.45
C ALA A 404 8.84 -1.44 -24.97
N ALA A 405 7.81 -0.89 -24.35
CA ALA A 405 7.41 -1.25 -22.98
C ALA A 405 6.90 -2.69 -22.91
N ILE A 406 6.02 -3.07 -23.85
CA ILE A 406 5.46 -4.42 -23.96
C ILE A 406 6.57 -5.46 -24.14
N LEU A 407 7.59 -5.16 -24.95
CA LEU A 407 8.74 -6.04 -25.16
C LEU A 407 9.54 -6.30 -23.89
N LEU A 408 9.67 -5.29 -23.03
CA LEU A 408 10.42 -5.36 -21.77
C LEU A 408 9.67 -6.09 -20.65
N LEU A 409 8.36 -6.32 -20.77
CA LEU A 409 7.61 -7.10 -19.79
C LEU A 409 7.89 -8.61 -19.94
N PRO A 410 8.07 -9.35 -18.83
CA PRO A 410 8.04 -10.81 -18.83
C PRO A 410 6.75 -11.32 -19.48
N SER A 411 6.87 -12.34 -20.34
CA SER A 411 5.74 -12.89 -21.11
C SER A 411 4.60 -13.41 -20.24
N GLU A 412 4.88 -13.76 -18.98
CA GLU A 412 3.89 -14.32 -18.06
C GLU A 412 2.98 -13.27 -17.41
N ILE A 413 3.26 -11.96 -17.57
CA ILE A 413 2.56 -10.87 -16.89
C ILE A 413 2.14 -9.74 -17.84
N VAL A 414 2.05 -10.03 -19.13
CA VAL A 414 1.57 -9.07 -20.12
C VAL A 414 0.17 -8.61 -19.69
N ASN A 415 -0.06 -7.29 -19.62
CA ASN A 415 -1.35 -6.75 -19.20
C ASN A 415 -2.41 -6.89 -20.30
N GLU A 416 -3.70 -6.75 -19.98
CA GLU A 416 -4.81 -6.94 -20.94
C GLU A 416 -4.69 -6.08 -22.21
N SER A 417 -4.23 -4.83 -22.07
CA SER A 417 -4.05 -3.94 -23.22
C SER A 417 -2.93 -4.43 -24.13
N ALA A 418 -1.81 -4.86 -23.57
CA ALA A 418 -0.72 -5.46 -24.30
C ALA A 418 -1.11 -6.82 -24.89
N GLU A 419 -1.85 -7.67 -24.17
CA GLU A 419 -2.40 -8.93 -24.72
C GLU A 419 -3.30 -8.68 -25.93
N LYS A 420 -4.13 -7.63 -25.89
CA LYS A 420 -4.94 -7.21 -27.04
C LYS A 420 -4.07 -6.77 -28.22
N ILE A 421 -3.02 -5.99 -27.99
CA ILE A 421 -2.07 -5.57 -29.04
C ILE A 421 -1.38 -6.79 -29.65
N LEU A 422 -0.83 -7.68 -28.80
CA LEU A 422 -0.14 -8.89 -29.24
C LEU A 422 -1.07 -9.83 -30.00
N SER A 423 -2.29 -10.09 -29.51
CA SER A 423 -3.26 -10.95 -30.21
C SER A 423 -3.73 -10.36 -31.54
N THR A 424 -3.96 -9.04 -31.60
CA THR A 424 -4.33 -8.34 -32.84
C THR A 424 -3.20 -8.45 -33.87
N PHE A 425 -1.96 -8.21 -33.46
CA PHE A 425 -0.80 -8.37 -34.31
C PHE A 425 -0.65 -9.82 -34.80
N LYS A 426 -0.82 -10.80 -33.91
CA LYS A 426 -0.72 -12.23 -34.26
C LYS A 426 -1.75 -12.62 -35.31
N HIS A 427 -3.00 -12.20 -35.13
CA HIS A 427 -4.08 -12.45 -36.08
C HIS A 427 -3.78 -11.84 -37.45
N TRP A 428 -3.32 -10.60 -37.48
CA TRP A 428 -2.91 -9.91 -38.70
C TRP A 428 -1.72 -10.62 -39.39
N ALA A 429 -0.69 -10.99 -38.64
CA ALA A 429 0.49 -11.66 -39.17
C ALA A 429 0.14 -13.03 -39.78
N ASP A 430 -0.69 -13.82 -39.10
CA ASP A 430 -1.17 -15.12 -39.61
C ASP A 430 -2.02 -14.95 -40.88
N ASP A 431 -2.85 -13.91 -40.95
CA ASP A 431 -3.64 -13.62 -42.15
C ASP A 431 -2.77 -13.14 -43.31
N ALA A 432 -1.78 -12.28 -43.05
CA ALA A 432 -0.81 -11.84 -44.06
C ALA A 432 0.00 -13.02 -44.63
N ILE A 433 0.43 -13.96 -43.77
CA ILE A 433 1.13 -15.18 -44.18
C ILE A 433 0.23 -16.03 -45.09
N ARG A 434 -1.03 -16.24 -44.72
CA ARG A 434 -1.97 -17.08 -45.46
C ARG A 434 -2.45 -16.47 -46.78
N SER A 435 -2.76 -15.17 -46.79
CA SER A 435 -3.43 -14.50 -47.92
C SER A 435 -2.47 -13.82 -48.89
N LYS A 436 -1.32 -13.33 -48.41
CA LYS A 436 -0.35 -12.52 -49.18
C LYS A 436 1.06 -13.13 -49.18
N GLY A 437 1.21 -14.38 -48.76
CA GLY A 437 2.51 -15.04 -48.66
C GLY A 437 3.48 -14.37 -47.68
N GLY A 438 2.95 -13.65 -46.67
CA GLY A 438 3.72 -12.96 -45.65
C GLY A 438 4.21 -11.57 -46.04
N ILE A 439 3.89 -11.10 -47.27
CA ILE A 439 4.32 -9.79 -47.76
C ILE A 439 3.45 -8.70 -47.12
N VAL A 440 4.10 -7.76 -46.42
CA VAL A 440 3.48 -6.62 -45.75
C VAL A 440 4.30 -5.35 -45.98
N SER A 441 3.68 -4.16 -45.90
CA SER A 441 4.45 -2.92 -45.93
C SER A 441 5.11 -2.65 -44.57
N VAL A 442 6.22 -1.90 -44.55
CA VAL A 442 6.84 -1.44 -43.29
C VAL A 442 5.86 -0.56 -42.51
N ALA A 443 5.10 0.31 -43.18
CA ALA A 443 4.08 1.14 -42.54
C ALA A 443 3.00 0.32 -41.82
N ASP A 444 2.46 -0.73 -42.46
CA ASP A 444 1.45 -1.62 -41.84
C ASP A 444 2.04 -2.34 -40.62
N TYR A 445 3.28 -2.82 -40.72
CA TYR A 445 3.97 -3.50 -39.62
C TYR A 445 4.08 -2.60 -38.38
N TRP A 446 4.51 -1.35 -38.56
CA TRP A 446 4.60 -0.38 -37.47
C TRP A 446 3.22 -0.03 -36.89
N SER A 447 2.22 0.12 -37.75
CA SER A 447 0.83 0.37 -37.34
C SER A 447 0.28 -0.77 -36.47
N HIS A 448 0.48 -2.03 -36.87
CA HIS A 448 0.04 -3.20 -36.11
C HIS A 448 0.88 -3.45 -34.84
N MET A 449 2.09 -2.92 -34.76
CA MET A 449 2.88 -2.82 -33.53
C MET A 449 2.36 -1.76 -32.56
N ASN A 450 1.35 -0.97 -32.95
CA ASN A 450 0.85 0.20 -32.24
C ASN A 450 1.93 1.29 -32.07
N ALA A 451 2.73 1.50 -33.12
CA ALA A 451 3.78 2.50 -33.16
C ALA A 451 3.73 3.33 -34.45
N THR A 452 4.17 4.59 -34.39
CA THR A 452 4.27 5.43 -35.58
C THR A 452 5.46 5.00 -36.42
N CYS A 453 5.25 4.83 -37.73
CA CYS A 453 6.33 4.51 -38.65
C CYS A 453 7.37 5.66 -38.65
N PRO A 454 8.66 5.36 -38.41
CA PRO A 454 9.70 6.38 -38.33
C PRO A 454 10.09 6.89 -39.72
N ALA A 455 10.63 8.10 -39.80
CA ALA A 455 11.12 8.66 -41.07
C ALA A 455 12.31 7.90 -41.69
N LYS A 456 13.02 7.09 -40.89
CA LYS A 456 14.11 6.19 -41.33
C LYS A 456 14.19 4.96 -40.43
N ILE A 457 14.50 3.80 -41.01
CA ILE A 457 14.79 2.57 -40.25
C ILE A 457 16.29 2.52 -39.93
N ASN A 458 16.69 3.02 -38.77
CA ASN A 458 18.06 2.85 -38.28
C ASN A 458 18.19 1.54 -37.48
N LYS A 459 19.38 1.31 -36.90
CA LYS A 459 19.65 0.11 -36.11
C LYS A 459 18.62 -0.09 -34.99
N LYS A 460 18.27 0.98 -34.27
CA LYS A 460 17.30 0.93 -33.17
C LYS A 460 15.91 0.49 -33.64
N GLU A 461 15.45 1.03 -34.76
CA GLU A 461 14.16 0.70 -35.35
C GLU A 461 14.14 -0.75 -35.86
N ALA A 462 15.20 -1.18 -36.55
CA ALA A 462 15.33 -2.55 -37.02
C ALA A 462 15.40 -3.57 -35.87
N ASP A 463 16.16 -3.26 -34.81
CA ASP A 463 16.25 -4.11 -33.61
C ASP A 463 14.90 -4.24 -32.91
N LEU A 464 14.13 -3.15 -32.84
CA LEU A 464 12.78 -3.16 -32.27
C LEU A 464 11.83 -4.03 -33.11
N MET A 465 11.85 -3.88 -34.42
CA MET A 465 11.03 -4.67 -35.34
C MET A 465 11.32 -6.17 -35.19
N GLN A 466 12.60 -6.55 -35.20
CA GLN A 466 13.02 -7.95 -35.06
C GLN A 466 12.68 -8.53 -33.68
N ALA A 467 12.98 -7.79 -32.61
CA ALA A 467 12.66 -8.23 -31.25
C ALA A 467 11.16 -8.44 -31.07
N PHE A 468 10.33 -7.57 -31.67
CA PHE A 468 8.88 -7.70 -31.64
C PHE A 468 8.39 -8.92 -32.40
N ALA A 469 8.82 -9.11 -33.66
CA ALA A 469 8.48 -10.29 -34.44
C ALA A 469 8.86 -11.56 -33.70
N GLN A 470 10.08 -11.61 -33.16
CA GLN A 470 10.59 -12.77 -32.45
C GLN A 470 9.79 -13.06 -31.16
N LYS A 471 9.43 -12.04 -30.38
CA LYS A 471 8.55 -12.19 -29.20
C LYS A 471 7.19 -12.77 -29.58
N MET A 472 6.72 -12.47 -30.79
CA MET A 472 5.46 -12.96 -31.35
C MET A 472 5.56 -14.32 -32.05
N GLY A 473 6.77 -14.89 -32.17
CA GLY A 473 6.99 -16.18 -32.83
C GLY A 473 7.16 -16.10 -34.35
N TYR A 474 7.56 -14.93 -34.87
CA TYR A 474 7.80 -14.68 -36.29
C TYR A 474 9.24 -14.23 -36.54
N CYS A 475 9.65 -14.31 -37.80
CA CYS A 475 10.89 -13.75 -38.34
C CYS A 475 10.54 -12.75 -39.45
N LEU A 476 11.48 -11.82 -39.73
CA LEU A 476 11.34 -10.81 -40.79
C LEU A 476 12.46 -10.94 -41.82
N ALA A 477 12.12 -10.71 -43.08
CA ALA A 477 13.08 -10.38 -44.14
C ALA A 477 12.71 -9.03 -44.79
N PRO A 478 13.67 -8.13 -45.08
CA PRO A 478 15.10 -8.27 -44.82
C PRO A 478 15.44 -8.19 -43.33
N ASP A 479 16.45 -8.98 -42.95
CA ASP A 479 17.06 -8.98 -41.61
C ASP A 479 18.48 -8.42 -41.74
N PRO A 480 18.82 -7.28 -41.09
CA PRO A 480 20.14 -6.68 -41.20
C PRO A 480 21.29 -7.58 -40.72
N TYR A 481 21.01 -8.53 -39.83
CA TYR A 481 22.01 -9.42 -39.25
C TYR A 481 22.26 -10.65 -40.12
N HIS A 482 21.23 -11.13 -40.81
CA HIS A 482 21.29 -12.35 -41.61
C HIS A 482 21.39 -12.12 -43.12
N HIS A 483 20.76 -11.06 -43.63
CA HIS A 483 20.72 -10.72 -45.05
C HIS A 483 21.65 -9.54 -45.40
N HIS A 484 22.15 -8.81 -44.38
CA HIS A 484 22.94 -7.59 -44.56
C HIS A 484 22.22 -6.48 -45.36
N VAL A 485 20.89 -6.53 -45.39
CA VAL A 485 19.99 -5.55 -46.03
C VAL A 485 19.13 -4.90 -44.96
N LYS A 486 18.92 -3.58 -45.07
CA LYS A 486 17.99 -2.83 -44.20
C LYS A 486 16.64 -2.71 -44.88
N ALA A 487 15.58 -2.74 -44.08
CA ALA A 487 14.25 -2.37 -44.55
C ALA A 487 14.20 -0.87 -44.90
N ASP A 488 13.48 -0.53 -45.96
CA ASP A 488 13.15 0.84 -46.34
C ASP A 488 11.78 1.23 -45.76
N VAL A 489 11.59 2.50 -45.40
CA VAL A 489 10.35 3.01 -44.79
C VAL A 489 9.15 2.80 -45.73
N ASP A 490 9.36 3.02 -47.02
CA ASP A 490 8.35 2.80 -48.07
C ASP A 490 8.44 1.38 -48.67
N GLY A 491 9.23 0.50 -48.05
CA GLY A 491 9.50 -0.85 -48.52
C GLY A 491 8.52 -1.91 -48.01
N VAL A 492 8.79 -3.15 -48.42
CA VAL A 492 8.05 -4.34 -47.98
C VAL A 492 8.89 -5.22 -47.08
N LEU A 493 8.22 -5.95 -46.19
CA LEU A 493 8.75 -7.00 -45.35
C LEU A 493 8.10 -8.32 -45.72
N VAL A 494 8.82 -9.42 -45.49
CA VAL A 494 8.26 -10.78 -45.51
C VAL A 494 8.25 -11.31 -44.08
N LEU A 495 7.05 -11.51 -43.55
CA LEU A 495 6.77 -12.19 -42.29
C LEU A 495 6.68 -13.70 -42.50
N PHE A 496 7.32 -14.48 -41.65
CA PHE A 496 7.20 -15.94 -41.67
C PHE A 496 7.35 -16.53 -40.25
N PRO A 497 6.80 -17.74 -39.99
CA PRO A 497 6.88 -18.34 -38.66
C PRO A 497 8.32 -18.64 -38.24
N ALA A 498 8.67 -18.34 -36.99
CA ALA A 498 9.95 -18.75 -36.41
C ALA A 498 9.90 -20.27 -36.15
N GLY A 499 10.85 -21.04 -36.68
CA GLY A 499 10.91 -22.49 -36.45
C GLY A 499 11.09 -22.86 -34.97
N GLU A 500 10.71 -24.09 -34.59
CA GLU A 500 10.59 -24.60 -33.19
C GLU A 500 11.83 -24.42 -32.28
N ARG A 501 12.99 -24.02 -32.79
CA ARG A 501 14.23 -23.80 -32.02
C ARG A 501 14.79 -22.38 -32.04
N GLY A 502 14.07 -21.41 -32.61
CA GLY A 502 14.50 -20.00 -32.61
C GLY A 502 15.83 -19.71 -33.31
N ARG A 503 16.42 -20.69 -34.02
CA ARG A 503 17.61 -20.53 -34.86
C ARG A 503 17.18 -20.57 -36.32
N PHE A 504 17.10 -19.41 -36.94
CA PHE A 504 17.01 -19.28 -38.39
C PHE A 504 18.43 -19.18 -38.96
N SER A 505 18.85 -20.15 -39.76
CA SER A 505 20.04 -20.05 -40.61
C SER A 505 19.56 -20.01 -42.06
N PRO A 506 19.51 -18.84 -42.70
CA PRO A 506 19.04 -18.75 -44.08
C PRO A 506 19.99 -19.49 -45.01
N SER A 507 19.43 -20.22 -45.99
CA SER A 507 20.23 -20.83 -47.04
C SER A 507 20.77 -19.75 -47.99
N PRO A 508 21.87 -19.98 -48.71
CA PRO A 508 22.37 -19.05 -49.71
C PRO A 508 21.30 -18.63 -50.73
N GLU A 509 20.45 -19.57 -51.16
CA GLU A 509 19.35 -19.31 -52.11
C GLU A 509 18.29 -18.38 -51.51
N PHE A 510 17.99 -18.51 -50.22
CA PHE A 510 17.08 -17.61 -49.52
C PHE A 510 17.66 -16.20 -49.42
N ILE A 511 18.95 -16.07 -49.10
CA ILE A 511 19.64 -14.77 -49.05
C ILE A 511 19.62 -14.10 -50.43
N THR A 512 19.92 -14.84 -51.50
CA THR A 512 19.85 -14.33 -52.88
C THR A 512 18.43 -13.87 -53.25
N ALA A 513 17.41 -14.66 -52.90
CA ALA A 513 16.02 -14.28 -53.16
C ALA A 513 15.60 -12.98 -52.43
N VAL A 514 16.07 -12.77 -51.20
CA VAL A 514 15.83 -11.53 -50.43
C VAL A 514 16.59 -10.34 -51.01
N LEU A 515 17.80 -10.55 -51.55
CA LEU A 515 18.59 -9.51 -52.21
C LEU A 515 18.02 -9.10 -53.59
N ASP A 516 17.39 -10.04 -54.30
CA ASP A 516 16.77 -9.80 -55.62
C ASP A 516 15.33 -9.24 -55.50
N ALA A 517 14.68 -9.42 -54.35
CA ALA A 517 13.35 -8.89 -54.05
C ALA A 517 13.20 -7.36 -54.25
N PRO A 518 14.10 -6.48 -53.75
CA PRO A 518 13.98 -5.04 -53.99
C PRO A 518 14.02 -4.65 -55.48
N ILE A 519 14.60 -5.49 -56.35
CA ILE A 519 14.64 -5.26 -57.81
C ILE A 519 13.31 -5.67 -58.47
N ARG A 520 12.58 -6.65 -57.91
CA ARG A 520 11.31 -7.14 -58.47
C ARG A 520 10.06 -6.45 -57.93
N PHE A 521 10.08 -5.90 -56.72
CA PHE A 521 8.88 -5.31 -56.12
C PHE A 521 8.70 -3.80 -56.40
N GLY A 522 9.72 -3.10 -56.90
CA GLY A 522 9.62 -1.69 -57.32
C GLY A 522 9.06 -1.46 -58.74
N SER A 523 8.72 -2.51 -59.49
CA SER A 523 8.34 -2.41 -60.91
C SER A 523 6.91 -2.89 -61.24
N ARG A 524 6.06 -3.13 -60.23
CA ARG A 524 4.64 -3.44 -60.42
C ARG A 524 3.76 -2.77 -59.36
N LEU A 525 3.70 -1.45 -59.40
CA LEU A 525 2.57 -0.66 -58.91
C LEU A 525 2.31 0.43 -59.95
N ASP A 526 1.64 0.03 -61.03
CA ASP A 526 0.84 0.90 -61.91
C ASP A 526 -0.53 0.22 -62.09
#